data_AF-A0A931NG52-F1
#
_entry.id   AF-A0A931NG52-F1
#
_cell.length_a   1.000
_cell.length_b   1.000
_cell.length_c   1.000
_cell.angle_alpha   90.00
_cell.angle_beta   90.00
_cell.angle_gamma   90.00
#
_symmetry.space_group_name_H-M   'P 1'
#
loop_
_entity.id
_entity.type
_entity.pdbx_description
1 polymer ?
#
loop_
_entity_poly.entity_id
_entity_poly.type
_entity_poly.pdbx_seq_one_letter_code
_entity_poly.pdbx_strand_id
1 'polypeptide(L)'
;MKRLAWLGVLGMGVAAQAQDACTRRYEAEKDRLVRELAAKQPAQLPQAQQQTAMRALHEGLARAAAEADRCERAAKAPAEAARRPALETCLAEVHKRGDALEARWKGRTMSVAEQTQRRAEEQALLDARMACQRQPKP
;
A
#
# COMPACT_ATOMS: atom_id res chain seq x y z
N MET A 1 6.25 45.81 -2.96
CA MET A 1 5.16 44.90 -2.51
C MET A 1 5.07 43.80 -3.56
N LYS A 2 5.31 42.51 -3.34
CA LYS A 2 4.68 41.58 -2.39
C LYS A 2 5.58 40.34 -2.30
N ARG A 3 6.00 39.95 -1.09
CA ARG A 3 6.60 38.64 -0.82
C ARG A 3 5.45 37.64 -0.77
N LEU A 4 5.42 36.65 -1.66
CA LEU A 4 4.52 35.51 -1.56
C LEU A 4 5.37 34.27 -1.29
N ALA A 5 5.53 34.01 0.00
CA ALA A 5 5.97 32.74 0.52
C ALA A 5 4.95 31.66 0.13
N TRP A 6 5.41 30.61 -0.52
CA TRP A 6 4.73 29.31 -0.53
C TRP A 6 5.75 28.24 -0.15
N LEU A 7 5.85 28.03 1.16
CA LEU A 7 6.35 26.82 1.80
C LEU A 7 5.43 25.68 1.38
N GLY A 8 5.81 24.94 0.34
CA GLY A 8 5.02 23.84 -0.19
C GLY A 8 5.88 22.65 -0.60
N VAL A 9 6.84 22.22 0.24
CA VAL A 9 7.70 21.04 -0.04
C VAL A 9 7.91 20.14 1.19
N LEU A 10 6.93 20.02 2.10
CA LEU A 10 7.10 19.21 3.33
C LEU A 10 6.12 18.05 3.50
N GLY A 11 5.45 17.61 2.43
CA GLY A 11 4.52 16.47 2.49
C GLY A 11 5.09 15.12 2.01
N MET A 12 6.15 15.12 1.19
CA MET A 12 6.52 13.95 0.38
C MET A 12 7.70 13.10 0.92
N GLY A 13 8.34 13.50 2.02
CA GLY A 13 9.47 12.74 2.59
C GLY A 13 9.10 11.66 3.61
N VAL A 14 7.90 11.74 4.21
CA VAL A 14 7.63 11.01 5.46
C VAL A 14 7.36 9.51 5.22
N ALA A 15 6.72 9.13 4.11
CA ALA A 15 6.37 7.74 3.86
C ALA A 15 7.58 6.86 3.52
N ALA A 16 8.52 7.37 2.70
CA ALA A 16 9.76 6.67 2.37
C ALA A 16 10.69 6.59 3.59
N GLN A 17 10.77 7.67 4.38
CA GLN A 17 11.57 7.71 5.61
C GLN A 17 11.00 6.82 6.72
N ALA A 18 9.67 6.68 6.81
CA ALA A 18 9.02 5.82 7.79
C ALA A 18 9.17 4.34 7.45
N GLN A 19 9.04 3.92 6.18
CA GLN A 19 9.37 2.55 5.77
C GLN A 19 10.82 2.21 6.11
N ASP A 20 11.75 3.10 5.77
CA ASP A 20 13.16 2.95 6.11
C ASP A 20 13.40 2.91 7.64
N ALA A 21 12.61 3.62 8.45
CA ALA A 21 12.68 3.53 9.91
C ALA A 21 12.13 2.21 10.46
N CYS A 22 11.03 1.68 9.91
CA CYS A 22 10.45 0.40 10.33
C CYS A 22 11.41 -0.76 10.01
N THR A 23 11.98 -0.78 8.79
CA THR A 23 12.95 -1.80 8.38
C THR A 23 14.23 -1.72 9.22
N ARG A 24 14.76 -0.52 9.48
CA ARG A 24 15.96 -0.37 10.35
C ARG A 24 15.73 -0.86 11.77
N ARG A 25 14.54 -0.66 12.35
CA ARG A 25 14.20 -1.19 13.68
C ARG A 25 14.17 -2.71 13.70
N TYR A 26 13.59 -3.33 12.66
CA TYR A 26 13.60 -4.79 12.52
C TYR A 26 15.01 -5.35 12.41
N GLU A 27 15.84 -4.76 11.55
CA GLU A 27 17.24 -5.17 11.36
C GLU A 27 18.04 -5.05 12.66
N ALA A 28 17.87 -3.95 13.40
CA ALA A 28 18.53 -3.76 14.70
C ALA A 28 18.12 -4.82 15.74
N GLU A 29 16.84 -5.19 15.79
CA GLU A 29 16.36 -6.23 16.71
C GLU A 29 16.77 -7.64 16.28
N LYS A 30 16.77 -7.93 14.98
CA LYS A 30 17.34 -9.18 14.44
C LYS A 30 18.80 -9.32 14.87
N ASP A 31 19.60 -8.29 14.67
CA ASP A 31 21.01 -8.28 15.04
C ASP A 31 21.21 -8.46 16.54
N ARG A 32 20.35 -7.82 17.36
CA ARG A 32 20.37 -8.01 18.82
C ARG A 32 20.07 -9.46 19.20
N LEU A 33 19.01 -10.05 18.68
CA LEU A 33 18.62 -11.44 18.98
C LEU A 33 19.69 -12.45 18.53
N VAL A 34 20.32 -12.21 17.38
CA VAL A 34 21.44 -13.03 16.89
C VAL A 34 22.65 -12.92 17.82
N ARG A 35 23.01 -11.71 18.27
CA ARG A 35 24.10 -11.51 19.25
C ARG A 35 23.78 -12.18 20.59
N GLU A 36 22.55 -12.06 21.08
CA GLU A 36 22.10 -12.71 22.32
C GLU A 36 22.18 -14.24 22.21
N LEU A 37 21.81 -14.82 21.07
CA LEU A 37 21.96 -16.25 20.81
C LEU A 37 23.43 -16.65 20.74
N ALA A 38 24.27 -15.90 20.02
CA ALA A 38 25.70 -16.17 19.90
C ALA A 38 26.40 -16.16 21.26
N ALA A 39 26.06 -15.21 22.14
CA ALA A 39 26.59 -15.12 23.50
C ALA A 39 26.26 -16.36 24.36
N LYS A 40 25.13 -17.03 24.09
CA LYS A 40 24.74 -18.28 24.76
C LYS A 40 25.52 -19.51 24.25
N GLN A 41 26.31 -19.37 23.19
CA GLN A 41 27.12 -20.44 22.59
C GLN A 41 26.32 -21.75 22.43
N PRO A 42 25.21 -21.76 21.66
CA PRO A 42 24.28 -22.88 21.64
C PRO A 42 24.95 -24.20 21.30
N ALA A 43 25.96 -24.22 20.42
CA ALA A 43 26.71 -25.43 20.09
C ALA A 43 27.34 -26.15 21.31
N GLN A 44 27.59 -25.45 22.42
CA GLN A 44 28.13 -26.00 23.67
C GLN A 44 27.05 -26.38 24.69
N LEU A 45 25.79 -26.02 24.44
CA LEU A 45 24.66 -26.34 25.32
C LEU A 45 24.17 -27.78 25.10
N PRO A 46 23.61 -28.43 26.13
CA PRO A 46 22.85 -29.66 25.97
C PRO A 46 21.70 -29.50 24.96
N GLN A 47 21.37 -30.57 24.24
CA GLN A 47 20.38 -30.54 23.14
C GLN A 47 19.03 -29.90 23.53
N ALA A 48 18.52 -30.17 24.74
CA ALA A 48 17.26 -29.57 25.21
C ALA A 48 17.37 -28.04 25.40
N GLN A 49 18.53 -27.55 25.83
CA GLN A 49 18.79 -26.12 26.00
C GLN A 49 19.06 -25.44 24.65
N GLN A 50 19.69 -26.13 23.70
CA GLN A 50 19.80 -25.67 22.31
C GLN A 50 18.44 -25.45 21.68
N GLN A 51 17.55 -26.44 21.77
CA GLN A 51 16.18 -26.32 21.23
C GLN A 51 15.41 -25.16 21.86
N THR A 52 15.57 -24.96 23.17
CA THR A 52 14.95 -23.85 23.89
C THR A 52 15.49 -22.49 23.41
N ALA A 53 16.81 -22.37 23.24
CA ALA A 53 17.45 -21.15 22.75
C ALA A 53 17.04 -20.82 21.31
N MET A 54 16.97 -21.82 20.43
CA MET A 54 16.50 -21.65 19.05
C MET A 54 15.03 -21.26 18.99
N ARG A 55 14.17 -21.86 19.83
CA ARG A 55 12.75 -21.49 19.90
C ARG A 55 12.59 -20.03 20.35
N ALA A 56 13.34 -19.60 21.36
CA ALA A 56 13.32 -18.22 21.83
C ALA A 56 13.75 -17.23 20.72
N LEU A 57 14.78 -17.57 19.93
CA LEU A 57 15.17 -16.78 18.76
C LEU A 57 14.02 -16.68 17.75
N HIS A 58 13.42 -17.80 17.37
CA HIS A 58 12.33 -17.80 16.38
C HIS A 58 11.12 -16.98 16.86
N GLU A 59 10.74 -17.12 18.12
CA GLU A 59 9.65 -16.32 18.71
C GLU A 59 10.00 -14.82 18.72
N GLY A 60 11.24 -14.47 19.07
CA GLY A 60 11.73 -13.09 19.04
C GLY A 60 11.68 -12.49 17.63
N LEU A 61 12.17 -13.23 16.64
CA LEU A 61 12.14 -12.80 15.23
C LEU A 61 10.71 -12.65 14.69
N ALA A 62 9.81 -13.56 15.05
CA ALA A 62 8.41 -13.48 14.67
C ALA A 62 7.72 -12.23 15.27
N ARG A 63 8.01 -11.89 16.53
CA ARG A 63 7.51 -10.66 17.17
C ARG A 63 8.07 -9.40 16.50
N ALA A 64 9.38 -9.37 16.24
CA ALA A 64 10.02 -8.24 15.56
C ALA A 64 9.44 -8.02 14.15
N ALA A 65 9.20 -9.11 13.40
CA ALA A 65 8.56 -9.03 12.08
C ALA A 65 7.12 -8.48 12.19
N ALA A 66 6.32 -8.96 13.15
CA ALA A 66 4.97 -8.46 13.38
C ALA A 66 4.95 -6.97 13.77
N GLU A 67 5.95 -6.49 14.50
CA GLU A 67 6.11 -5.07 14.83
C GLU A 67 6.49 -4.23 13.62
N ALA A 68 7.40 -4.73 12.78
CA ALA A 68 7.77 -4.08 11.52
C ALA A 68 6.55 -3.92 10.60
N ASP A 69 5.77 -5.00 10.42
CA ASP A 69 4.52 -4.97 9.65
C ASP A 69 3.52 -3.95 10.18
N ARG A 70 3.35 -3.88 11.51
CA ARG A 70 2.48 -2.89 12.15
C ARG A 70 2.97 -1.47 11.91
N CYS A 71 4.29 -1.24 12.04
CA CYS A 71 4.92 0.04 11.78
C CYS A 71 4.71 0.49 10.32
N GLU A 72 4.91 -0.41 9.36
CA GLU A 72 4.70 -0.11 7.94
C GLU A 72 3.24 0.21 7.62
N ARG A 73 2.30 -0.54 8.18
CA ARG A 73 0.87 -0.26 8.01
C ARG A 73 0.50 1.09 8.59
N ALA A 74 0.99 1.41 9.79
CA ALA A 74 0.78 2.71 10.42
C ALA A 74 1.39 3.86 9.60
N ALA A 75 2.54 3.64 8.95
CA ALA A 75 3.17 4.61 8.07
C ALA A 75 2.37 4.84 6.76
N LYS A 76 1.73 3.79 6.22
CA LYS A 76 0.94 3.85 4.97
C LYS A 76 -0.47 4.42 5.19
N ALA A 77 -1.10 4.15 6.34
CA ALA A 77 -2.49 4.50 6.61
C ALA A 77 -2.83 6.00 6.42
N PRO A 78 -2.00 6.98 6.84
CA PRO A 78 -2.28 8.40 6.61
C PRO A 78 -2.31 8.78 5.13
N ALA A 79 -1.39 8.23 4.33
CA ALA A 79 -1.32 8.51 2.89
C ALA A 79 -2.52 7.89 2.14
N GLU A 80 -2.93 6.69 2.53
CA GLU A 80 -4.13 6.04 1.99
C GLU A 80 -5.41 6.80 2.37
N ALA A 81 -5.52 7.24 3.63
CA ALA A 81 -6.65 8.05 4.09
C ALA A 81 -6.76 9.37 3.32
N ALA A 82 -5.63 10.04 3.05
CA ALA A 82 -5.60 11.27 2.26
C ALA A 82 -5.98 11.06 0.78
N ARG A 83 -5.67 9.89 0.20
CA ARG A 83 -5.98 9.57 -1.21
C ARG A 83 -7.43 9.14 -1.41
N ARG A 84 -8.07 8.53 -0.40
CA ARG A 84 -9.39 7.90 -0.53
C ARG A 84 -10.49 8.84 -1.07
N PRO A 85 -10.63 10.10 -0.61
CA PRO A 85 -11.66 11.00 -1.14
C PRO A 85 -11.51 11.30 -2.64
N ALA A 86 -10.28 11.47 -3.12
CA ALA A 86 -10.00 11.72 -4.52
C ALA A 86 -10.32 10.50 -5.39
N LEU A 87 -10.00 9.30 -4.90
CA LEU A 87 -10.36 8.04 -5.55
C LEU A 87 -11.88 7.86 -5.63
N GLU A 88 -12.60 8.09 -4.52
CA GLU A 88 -14.05 7.97 -4.46
C GLU A 88 -14.73 8.94 -5.43
N THR A 89 -14.25 10.18 -5.50
CA THR A 89 -14.77 11.19 -6.45
C THR A 89 -14.54 10.76 -7.90
N CYS A 90 -13.35 10.25 -8.22
CA CYS A 90 -13.04 9.74 -9.57
C CYS A 90 -13.95 8.57 -9.97
N LEU A 91 -14.15 7.61 -9.05
CA LEU A 91 -15.02 6.45 -9.29
C LEU A 91 -16.50 6.86 -9.40
N ALA A 92 -16.95 7.85 -8.62
CA ALA A 92 -18.32 8.37 -8.70
C ALA A 92 -18.61 8.98 -10.09
N GLU A 93 -17.66 9.74 -10.66
CA GLU A 93 -17.80 10.27 -12.02
C GLU A 93 -17.80 9.17 -13.08
N VAL A 94 -16.98 8.13 -12.94
CA VAL A 94 -17.00 6.98 -13.85
C VAL A 94 -18.34 6.24 -13.77
N HIS A 95 -18.89 6.03 -12.57
CA HIS A 95 -20.21 5.42 -12.40
C HIS A 95 -21.31 6.27 -13.05
N LYS A 96 -21.32 7.59 -12.81
CA LYS A 96 -22.28 8.51 -13.45
C LYS A 96 -22.24 8.43 -14.98
N ARG A 97 -21.03 8.32 -15.56
CA ARG A 97 -20.87 8.12 -17.01
C ARG A 97 -21.38 6.74 -17.47
N GLY A 98 -21.21 5.70 -16.66
CA GLY A 98 -21.77 4.38 -16.87
C GLY A 98 -23.30 4.38 -16.88
N ASP A 99 -23.93 5.02 -15.89
CA ASP A 99 -25.39 5.15 -15.81
C ASP A 99 -25.94 5.91 -17.03
N ALA A 100 -25.26 6.99 -17.44
CA ALA A 100 -25.61 7.75 -18.63
C ALA A 100 -25.43 6.95 -19.93
N LEU A 101 -24.43 6.05 -19.99
CA LEU A 101 -24.23 5.15 -21.12
C LEU A 101 -25.36 4.12 -21.18
N GLU A 102 -25.67 3.47 -20.05
CA GLU A 102 -26.76 2.49 -19.98
C GLU A 102 -28.10 3.12 -20.36
N ALA A 103 -28.43 4.29 -19.79
CA ALA A 103 -29.66 5.01 -20.09
C ALA A 103 -29.82 5.34 -21.59
N ARG A 104 -28.72 5.66 -22.28
CA ARG A 104 -28.71 6.01 -23.71
C ARG A 104 -29.06 4.82 -24.63
N TRP A 105 -28.64 3.63 -24.24
CA TRP A 105 -28.77 2.40 -25.03
C TRP A 105 -29.90 1.48 -24.55
N LYS A 106 -30.46 1.73 -23.37
CA LYS A 106 -31.54 0.93 -22.77
C LYS A 106 -32.76 0.85 -23.69
N GLY A 107 -33.23 -0.37 -23.92
CA GLY A 107 -34.46 -0.64 -24.68
C GLY A 107 -34.38 -0.34 -26.17
N ARG A 108 -33.19 -0.01 -26.71
CA ARG A 108 -33.00 0.26 -28.14
C ARG A 108 -32.54 -0.99 -28.87
N THR A 109 -33.12 -1.24 -30.04
CA THR A 109 -32.53 -2.15 -31.03
C THR A 109 -31.34 -1.45 -31.67
N MET A 110 -30.15 -2.02 -31.53
CA MET A 110 -28.90 -1.42 -32.01
C MET A 110 -28.46 -2.06 -33.34
N SER A 111 -28.12 -1.23 -34.31
CA SER A 111 -27.36 -1.64 -35.49
C SER A 111 -25.95 -2.14 -35.14
N VAL A 112 -25.27 -2.79 -36.08
CA VAL A 112 -23.88 -3.25 -35.89
C VAL A 112 -22.92 -2.09 -35.59
N ALA A 113 -23.14 -0.93 -36.21
CA ALA A 113 -22.36 0.27 -35.95
C ALA A 113 -22.57 0.77 -34.51
N GLU A 114 -23.82 0.85 -34.05
CA GLU A 114 -24.17 1.26 -32.68
C GLU A 114 -23.64 0.26 -31.64
N GLN A 115 -23.69 -1.04 -31.92
CA GLN A 115 -23.09 -2.06 -31.05
C GLN A 115 -21.58 -1.88 -30.91
N THR A 116 -20.91 -1.53 -32.00
CA THR A 116 -19.46 -1.28 -31.98
C THR A 116 -19.12 0.00 -31.24
N GLN A 117 -19.90 1.06 -31.44
CA GLN A 117 -19.78 2.30 -30.68
C GLN A 117 -19.97 2.07 -29.18
N ARG A 118 -21.04 1.35 -28.79
CA ARG A 118 -21.30 1.02 -27.39
C ARG A 118 -20.12 0.27 -26.76
N ARG A 119 -19.56 -0.73 -27.44
CA ARG A 119 -18.38 -1.47 -26.94
C ARG A 119 -17.16 -0.55 -26.74
N ALA A 120 -16.93 0.39 -27.66
CA ALA A 120 -15.84 1.36 -27.51
C ALA A 120 -16.06 2.30 -26.30
N GLU A 121 -17.31 2.74 -26.07
CA GLU A 121 -17.68 3.57 -24.92
C GLU A 121 -17.54 2.78 -23.60
N GLU A 122 -17.94 1.50 -23.56
CA GLU A 122 -17.74 0.60 -22.42
C GLU A 122 -16.25 0.40 -22.11
N GLN A 123 -15.41 0.18 -23.15
CA GLN A 123 -13.97 0.07 -22.98
C GLN A 123 -13.36 1.36 -22.41
N ALA A 124 -13.77 2.53 -22.90
CA ALA A 124 -13.30 3.81 -22.39
C ALA A 124 -13.68 4.04 -20.91
N LEU A 125 -14.81 3.50 -20.44
CA LEU A 125 -15.19 3.53 -19.02
C LEU A 125 -14.30 2.61 -18.17
N LEU A 126 -13.99 1.41 -18.68
CA LEU A 126 -13.05 0.49 -18.02
C LEU A 126 -11.66 1.11 -17.88
N ASP A 127 -11.17 1.75 -18.94
CA ASP A 127 -9.87 2.43 -18.93
C ASP A 127 -9.88 3.62 -17.95
N ALA A 128 -10.97 4.39 -17.89
CA ALA A 128 -11.13 5.48 -16.94
C ALA A 128 -11.15 4.97 -15.48
N ARG A 129 -11.82 3.84 -15.22
CA ARG A 129 -11.82 3.19 -13.90
C ARG A 129 -10.42 2.76 -13.49
N MET A 130 -9.68 2.12 -14.41
CA MET A 130 -8.30 1.72 -14.20
C MET A 130 -7.40 2.94 -13.93
N ALA A 131 -7.62 4.05 -14.64
CA ALA A 131 -6.89 5.29 -14.44
C ALA A 131 -7.12 5.88 -13.04
N CYS A 132 -8.34 5.84 -12.50
CA CYS A 132 -8.62 6.28 -11.12
C CYS A 132 -7.80 5.50 -10.07
N GLN A 133 -7.56 4.21 -10.31
CA GLN A 133 -6.90 3.31 -9.36
C GLN A 133 -5.37 3.36 -9.45
N ARG A 134 -4.81 3.70 -10.61
CA ARG A 134 -3.36 3.89 -10.76
C ARG A 134 -2.89 5.01 -9.84
N GLN A 135 -1.87 4.72 -9.03
CA GLN A 135 -1.21 5.79 -8.28
C GLN A 135 -0.56 6.73 -9.30
N PRO A 136 -0.65 8.06 -9.15
CA PRO A 136 0.24 8.94 -9.91
C PRO A 136 1.67 8.50 -9.60
N LYS A 137 2.42 8.15 -10.64
CA LYS A 137 3.84 7.83 -10.48
C LYS A 137 4.50 9.12 -9.97
N PRO A 138 5.33 9.07 -8.92
CA PRO A 138 6.05 10.25 -8.43
C PRO A 138 6.94 10.85 -9.52
#